data_AF-A0A5M3W366-F1
#
_entry.id   AF-A0A5M3W366-F1
#
_cell.length_a   1.000
_cell.length_b   1.000
_cell.length_c   1.000
_cell.angle_alpha   90.00
_cell.angle_beta   90.00
_cell.angle_gamma   90.00
#
_symmetry.space_group_name_H-M   'P 1'
#
loop_
_entity.id
_entity.type
_entity.pdbx_description
1 polymer ?
#
loop_
_entity_poly.entity_id
_entity_poly.type
_entity_poly.pdbx_seq_one_letter_code
_entity_poly.pdbx_strand_id
1 'polypeptide(L)' 'MTGYPLDRVRQEVAFLGRHVHWTLSEVLDLDHASRRRWVREVLDQTREAR' A
#
# COMPACT_ATOMS: atom_id res chain seq x y z
N MET A 1 7.20 -10.47 -20.81
CA MET A 1 7.22 -9.74 -19.53
C MET A 1 5.82 -9.20 -19.26
N THR A 2 5.04 -9.85 -18.41
CA THR A 2 3.81 -9.27 -17.85
C THR A 2 4.22 -8.43 -16.65
N GLY A 3 4.15 -7.10 -16.80
CA GLY A 3 4.43 -6.17 -15.71
C GLY A 3 3.41 -6.33 -14.58
N TYR A 4 3.71 -5.78 -13.40
CA TYR A 4 2.75 -5.75 -12.30
C TYR A 4 1.52 -4.92 -12.70
N PRO A 5 0.28 -5.37 -12.42
CA PRO A 5 -0.92 -4.66 -12.87
C PRO A 5 -0.99 -3.24 -12.29
N LEU A 6 -1.12 -2.24 -13.16
CA LEU A 6 -1.16 -0.84 -12.75
C LEU A 6 -2.34 -0.54 -11.80
N ASP A 7 -3.48 -1.20 -12.01
CA ASP A 7 -4.66 -1.03 -11.15
C ASP A 7 -4.42 -1.56 -9.73
N ARG A 8 -3.58 -2.60 -9.57
CA ARG A 8 -3.17 -3.07 -8.25
C ARG A 8 -2.31 -2.04 -7.53
N VAL A 9 -1.38 -1.39 -8.24
CA VAL A 9 -0.57 -0.30 -7.67
C VAL A 9 -1.46 0.83 -7.19
N ARG A 10 -2.44 1.26 -8.02
CA ARG A 10 -3.38 2.33 -7.65
C ARG A 10 -4.17 1.98 -6.39
N GLN A 11 -4.64 0.74 -6.26
CA GLN A 11 -5.35 0.26 -5.08
C GLN A 11 -4.45 0.28 -3.83
N GLU A 12 -3.22 -0.23 -3.93
CA GLU A 12 -2.25 -0.25 -2.82
C GLU A 12 -1.94 1.17 -2.33
N VAL A 13 -1.69 2.09 -3.27
CA VAL A 13 -1.37 3.50 -2.98
C VAL A 13 -2.57 4.22 -2.33
N ALA A 14 -3.77 4.07 -2.89
CA ALA A 14 -4.97 4.68 -2.34
C ALA A 14 -5.32 4.14 -0.94
N PHE A 15 -5.12 2.83 -0.72
CA PHE A 15 -5.31 2.21 0.58
C PHE A 15 -4.34 2.78 1.62
N LEU A 16 -3.04 2.79 1.31
CA LEU A 16 -2.02 3.32 2.22
C LEU A 16 -2.24 4.81 2.48
N GLY A 17 -2.44 5.63 1.46
CA GLY A 17 -2.65 7.07 1.62
C GLY A 17 -3.90 7.44 2.45
N ARG A 18 -4.87 6.52 2.60
CA ARG A 18 -6.04 6.71 3.47
C ARG A 18 -5.76 6.37 4.95
N HIS A 19 -4.83 5.45 5.22
CA HIS A 19 -4.63 4.88 6.56
C HIS A 19 -3.32 5.32 7.23
N VAL A 20 -2.33 5.77 6.47
CA VAL A 20 -1.03 6.22 6.99
C VAL A 20 -0.71 7.63 6.47
N HIS A 21 -0.02 8.43 7.28
CA HIS A 21 0.28 9.83 7.00
C HIS A 21 1.44 10.06 6.01
N TRP A 22 1.73 9.08 5.15
CA TRP A 22 2.74 9.22 4.10
C TRP A 22 2.21 10.04 2.94
N THR A 23 3.09 10.84 2.35
CA THR A 23 2.85 11.51 1.07
C THR A 23 2.75 10.50 -0.07
N LEU A 24 2.12 10.91 -1.18
CA LEU A 24 2.04 10.07 -2.38
C LEU A 24 3.45 9.63 -2.86
N SER A 25 4.43 10.52 -2.80
CA SER A 25 5.81 10.23 -3.23
C SER A 25 6.46 9.15 -2.38
N GLU A 26 6.35 9.23 -1.05
CA GLU A 26 6.91 8.22 -0.14
C GLU A 26 6.31 6.83 -0.38
N VAL A 27 5.02 6.74 -0.72
CA VAL A 27 4.37 5.46 -1.04
C VAL A 27 4.82 4.91 -2.40
N LEU A 28 5.09 5.78 -3.37
CA LEU A 28 5.54 5.40 -4.70
C LEU A 28 7.02 4.99 -4.72
N ASP A 29 7.83 5.50 -3.78
CA ASP A 29 9.24 5.13 -3.61
C ASP A 29 9.41 3.71 -3.01
N LEU A 30 8.36 3.16 -2.40
CA LEU A 30 8.37 1.78 -1.92
C LEU A 30 8.43 0.80 -3.10
N ASP A 31 9.37 -0.16 -3.01
CA ASP A 31 9.39 -1.29 -3.92
C ASP A 31 8.11 -2.14 -3.77
N HIS A 32 7.85 -2.96 -4.79
CA HIS A 32 6.62 -3.74 -4.86
C HIS A 32 6.43 -4.68 -3.64
N ALA A 33 7.49 -5.31 -3.13
CA ALA A 33 7.39 -6.23 -2.01
C ALA A 33 7.14 -5.46 -0.69
N SER A 34 7.84 -4.36 -0.48
CA SER A 34 7.66 -3.48 0.69
C SER A 34 6.26 -2.89 0.73
N ARG A 35 5.75 -2.37 -0.40
CA ARG A 35 4.41 -1.81 -0.46
C ARG A 35 3.33 -2.84 -0.10
N ARG A 36 3.44 -4.08 -0.63
CA ARG A 36 2.51 -5.15 -0.25
C ARG A 36 2.62 -5.59 1.21
N ARG A 37 3.82 -5.56 1.79
CA ARG A 37 4.01 -5.83 3.22
C ARG A 37 3.26 -4.80 4.07
N TRP A 38 3.42 -3.51 3.77
CA TRP A 38 2.72 -2.45 4.50
C TRP A 38 1.21 -2.50 4.36
N VAL A 39 0.69 -2.84 3.18
CA VAL A 39 -0.76 -3.06 3.01
C VAL A 39 -1.27 -4.16 3.95
N ARG A 40 -0.53 -5.27 4.09
CA ARG A 40 -0.92 -6.34 5.03
C ARG A 40 -0.87 -5.89 6.49
N GLU A 41 0.19 -5.18 6.87
CA GLU A 41 0.38 -4.69 8.25
C GLU A 41 -0.76 -3.74 8.66
N VAL A 42 -1.08 -2.77 7.80
CA VAL A 42 -2.14 -1.80 8.04
C VAL A 42 -3.52 -2.48 8.08
N LEU A 43 -3.74 -3.50 7.24
CA LEU A 43 -4.96 -4.30 7.30
C LEU A 43 -5.10 -5.05 8.62
N ASP A 44 -4.00 -5.60 9.16
CA ASP A 44 -4.00 -6.31 10.43
C ASP A 44 -4.35 -5.36 11.58
N GLN A 45 -3.65 -4.23 11.67
CA GLN A 45 -3.91 -3.19 12.67
C GLN A 45 -5.34 -2.64 12.60
N THR A 46 -5.89 -2.45 11.40
CA THR A 46 -7.25 -1.95 11.21
C THR A 46 -8.32 -2.96 11.65
N ARG A 47 -8.00 -4.27 11.60
CA ARG A 47 -8.90 -5.32 12.08
C ARG A 47 -8.88 -5.44 13.60
N GLU A 48 -7.71 -5.28 14.22
CA GLU A 48 -7.58 -5.29 15.68
C GLU A 48 -8.23 -4.07 16.36
N ALA A 49 -8.30 -2.94 15.67
CA ALA A 49 -8.93 -1.72 16.18
C ALA A 49 -10.47 -1.71 16.10
N ARG A 50 -11.11 -2.80 15.67
CA ARG A 50 -12.57 -2.97 15.54
C ARG A 50 -13.12 -3.97 16.53
#